data_AF-A0A2N2ZDE4-F1
#
_entry.id   AF-A0A2N2ZDE4-F1
#
_cell.length_a   1.000
_cell.length_b   1.000
_cell.length_c   1.000
_cell.angle_alpha   90.00
_cell.angle_beta   90.00
_cell.angle_gamma   90.00
#
_symmetry.space_group_name_H-M   'P 1'
#
loop_
_entity.id
_entity.type
_entity.pdbx_description
1 polymer ?
#
loop_
_entity_poly.entity_id
_entity_poly.type
_entity_poly.pdbx_seq_one_letter_code
_entity_poly.pdbx_strand_id
1 'polypeptide(L)'
;MILFDVQRIPDVNFFSTLIKNLEEFEIQVEILGFKPKKNKKKAAYCREFYNADFGLDGLINAPNIKPIFEKTFDVLINYFDEAKWQLIGASLQIKNHFSVGFPELDKRLNDLIVNTGINERDVFEKELIKYLKLFKKI
;
A
#
# COMPACT_ATOMS: atom_id res chain seq x y z
N MET A 1 -0.33 1.10 -6.69
CA MET A 1 -0.73 1.71 -5.40
C MET A 1 0.13 1.13 -4.30
N ILE A 2 0.64 1.97 -3.39
CA ILE A 2 1.30 1.55 -2.15
C ILE A 2 0.39 1.93 -0.98
N LEU A 3 -0.08 0.93 -0.23
CA LEU A 3 -0.83 1.10 1.02
C LEU A 3 0.09 0.77 2.19
N PHE A 4 0.28 1.68 3.15
CA PHE A 4 1.26 1.46 4.22
C PHE A 4 0.82 2.05 5.57
N ASP A 5 1.45 1.60 6.64
CA ASP A 5 1.30 2.16 7.97
C ASP A 5 2.28 3.31 8.23
N VAL A 6 1.77 4.53 8.38
CA VAL A 6 2.59 5.73 8.63
C VAL A 6 3.32 5.67 9.98
N GLN A 7 2.82 4.91 10.95
CA GLN A 7 3.54 4.73 12.22
C GLN A 7 4.74 3.78 12.07
N ARG A 8 4.61 2.78 11.19
CA ARG A 8 5.66 1.80 10.89
C ARG A 8 6.75 2.39 9.99
N ILE A 9 6.34 3.15 8.97
CA ILE A 9 7.23 3.82 8.01
C ILE A 9 6.89 5.34 8.02
N PRO A 10 7.50 6.14 8.90
CA PRO A 10 7.13 7.56 9.05
C PRO A 10 7.59 8.47 7.90
N ASP A 11 8.63 8.07 7.17
CA ASP A 11 9.19 8.84 6.06
C ASP A 11 8.76 8.22 4.72
N VAL A 12 7.94 8.95 3.95
CA VAL A 12 7.45 8.51 2.63
C VAL A 12 8.60 8.36 1.62
N ASN A 13 9.72 9.09 1.81
CA ASN A 13 10.90 8.94 0.94
C ASN A 13 11.51 7.54 1.00
N PHE A 14 11.16 6.75 2.01
CA PHE A 14 11.46 5.32 2.07
C PHE A 14 11.09 4.62 0.75
N PHE A 15 9.99 4.98 0.09
CA PHE A 15 9.54 4.37 -1.16
C PHE A 15 10.16 4.95 -2.44
N SER A 16 11.04 5.95 -2.35
CA SER A 16 11.56 6.68 -3.52
C SER A 16 12.22 5.78 -4.58
N THR A 17 13.02 4.80 -4.15
CA THR A 17 13.69 3.85 -5.04
C THR A 17 12.69 2.92 -5.71
N LEU A 18 11.77 2.32 -4.95
CA LEU A 18 10.66 1.52 -5.47
C LEU A 18 9.81 2.28 -6.50
N ILE A 19 9.42 3.51 -6.19
CA ILE A 19 8.60 4.36 -7.07
C ILE A 19 9.32 4.56 -8.40
N LYS A 20 10.58 4.99 -8.36
CA LYS A 20 11.40 5.19 -9.55
C LYS A 20 11.49 3.90 -10.38
N ASN A 21 11.77 2.78 -9.73
CA ASN A 21 11.90 1.49 -10.41
C ASN A 21 10.59 1.07 -11.10
N LEU A 22 9.42 1.35 -10.50
CA LEU A 22 8.12 1.05 -11.10
C LEU A 22 7.78 2.01 -12.24
N GLU A 23 8.12 3.29 -12.10
CA GLU A 23 7.92 4.32 -13.14
C GLU A 23 8.78 4.04 -14.39
N GLU A 24 9.95 3.41 -14.26
CA GLU A 24 10.75 2.92 -15.39
C GLU A 24 10.02 1.86 -16.24
N PHE A 25 8.98 1.21 -15.70
CA PHE A 25 8.07 0.30 -16.42
C PHE A 25 6.71 0.93 -16.72
N GLU A 26 6.62 2.26 -16.75
CA GLU A 26 5.39 3.02 -17.02
C GLU A 26 4.25 2.79 -15.99
N ILE A 27 4.56 2.23 -14.82
CA ILE A 27 3.59 2.08 -13.73
C ILE A 27 3.47 3.40 -12.96
N GLN A 28 2.28 3.99 -12.99
CA GLN A 28 1.96 5.14 -12.15
C GLN A 28 1.76 4.73 -10.70
N VAL A 29 2.54 5.34 -9.79
CA VAL A 29 2.47 5.04 -8.36
C VAL A 29 1.66 6.09 -7.61
N GLU A 30 0.58 5.64 -6.97
CA GLU A 30 -0.12 6.39 -5.92
C GLU A 30 0.21 5.78 -4.56
N ILE A 31 0.24 6.62 -3.52
CA ILE A 31 0.59 6.22 -2.15
C ILE A 31 -0.54 6.64 -1.20
N LEU A 32 -1.00 5.70 -0.38
CA LEU A 32 -2.01 5.88 0.65
C LEU A 32 -1.47 5.41 2.00
N GLY A 33 -1.37 6.32 2.96
CA GLY A 33 -0.89 6.04 4.31
C GLY A 33 -2.03 5.95 5.34
N PHE A 34 -2.02 4.92 6.17
CA PHE A 34 -2.89 4.85 7.35
C PHE A 34 -2.24 5.52 8.55
N LYS A 35 -3.03 6.28 9.31
CA LYS A 35 -2.63 6.78 10.62
C LYS A 35 -3.82 6.76 11.58
N PRO A 36 -3.68 6.33 12.86
CA PRO A 36 -4.84 6.23 13.75
C PRO A 36 -5.62 7.53 13.96
N LYS A 37 -4.92 8.68 14.01
CA LYS A 37 -5.51 10.00 14.24
C LYS A 37 -4.86 11.05 13.34
N LYS A 38 -5.66 12.00 12.87
CA LYS A 38 -5.21 13.18 12.14
C LYS A 38 -4.39 14.09 13.04
N ASN A 39 -3.24 14.57 12.55
CA ASN A 39 -2.42 15.57 13.22
C ASN A 39 -2.11 16.73 12.26
N LYS A 40 -1.56 17.84 12.79
CA LYS A 40 -1.25 19.04 11.97
C LYS A 40 -0.11 18.82 10.98
N LYS A 41 0.79 17.86 11.24
CA LYS A 41 1.89 17.49 10.35
C LYS A 41 1.42 16.37 9.41
N LYS A 42 0.96 16.74 8.22
CA LYS A 42 0.75 15.78 7.13
C LYS A 42 2.11 15.31 6.61
N ALA A 43 2.21 14.04 6.26
CA ALA A 43 3.28 13.59 5.39
C ALA A 43 3.21 14.37 4.08
N ALA A 44 4.31 15.02 3.69
CA ALA A 44 4.38 15.63 2.37
C ALA A 44 4.27 14.52 1.31
N TYR A 45 3.54 14.78 0.22
CA TYR A 45 3.44 13.89 -0.95
C TYR A 45 2.72 12.54 -0.74
N CYS A 46 1.93 12.39 0.33
CA CYS A 46 1.09 11.20 0.54
C CYS A 46 -0.35 11.59 0.92
N ARG A 47 -1.33 10.85 0.39
CA ARG A 47 -2.71 10.92 0.89
C ARG A 47 -2.81 10.04 2.13
N GLU A 48 -3.51 10.53 3.14
CA GLU A 48 -3.66 9.82 4.42
C GLU A 48 -5.13 9.53 4.70
N PHE A 49 -5.36 8.44 5.44
CA PHE A 49 -6.67 8.09 6.02
C PHE A 49 -6.53 7.69 7.49
N TYR A 50 -7.62 7.83 8.23
CA TYR A 50 -7.65 7.72 9.68
C TYR A 50 -8.80 6.85 10.18
N ASN A 51 -8.80 6.52 11.47
CA ASN A 51 -9.92 5.80 12.09
C ASN A 51 -11.27 6.49 11.87
N ALA A 52 -11.28 7.83 11.91
CA ALA A 52 -12.49 8.63 11.74
C ALA A 52 -13.07 8.58 10.32
N ASP A 53 -12.31 8.06 9.35
CA ASP A 53 -12.75 7.93 7.97
C ASP A 53 -13.53 6.63 7.74
N PHE A 54 -13.57 5.71 8.70
CA PHE A 54 -14.38 4.50 8.59
C PHE A 54 -15.80 4.72 9.13
N GLY A 55 -16.80 4.34 8.34
CA GLY A 55 -18.18 4.21 8.79
C GLY A 55 -18.36 3.01 9.73
N LEU A 56 -19.51 2.96 10.39
CA LEU A 56 -19.91 1.81 11.22
C LEU A 56 -20.08 0.52 10.41
N ASP A 57 -20.32 0.66 9.11
CA ASP A 57 -20.37 -0.40 8.11
C ASP A 57 -18.98 -0.91 7.68
N GLY A 58 -17.90 -0.29 8.19
CA GLY A 58 -16.52 -0.62 7.81
C GLY A 58 -16.09 -0.05 6.46
N LEU A 59 -16.93 0.75 5.81
CA LEU A 59 -16.58 1.40 4.55
C LEU A 59 -15.79 2.69 4.79
N ILE A 60 -14.82 2.97 3.91
CA ILE A 60 -14.05 4.21 3.99
C ILE A 60 -14.87 5.35 3.37
N ASN A 61 -15.21 6.31 4.22
CA ASN A 61 -16.03 7.49 3.95
C ASN A 61 -15.20 8.77 4.09
N ALA A 62 -14.18 8.93 3.25
CA ALA A 62 -13.34 10.13 3.22
C ALA A 62 -13.31 10.76 1.82
N PRO A 63 -13.97 11.91 1.62
CA PRO A 63 -14.09 12.55 0.31
C PRO A 63 -12.74 12.82 -0.38
N ASN A 64 -11.69 13.10 0.40
CA ASN A 64 -10.35 13.40 -0.11
C ASN A 64 -9.60 12.18 -0.67
N ILE A 65 -10.04 10.96 -0.38
CA ILE A 65 -9.43 9.71 -0.87
C ILE A 65 -10.41 8.83 -1.62
N LYS A 66 -11.69 9.21 -1.70
CA LYS A 66 -12.72 8.50 -2.48
C LYS A 66 -12.26 8.12 -3.90
N PRO A 67 -11.56 8.97 -4.67
CA PRO A 67 -11.09 8.60 -6.01
C PRO A 67 -10.17 7.37 -6.05
N ILE A 68 -9.45 7.07 -4.95
CA ILE A 68 -8.60 5.87 -4.86
C ILE A 68 -9.45 4.59 -4.95
N PHE A 69 -10.60 4.57 -4.27
CA PHE A 69 -11.45 3.38 -4.22
C PHE A 69 -12.30 3.19 -5.49
N GLU A 70 -12.35 4.22 -6.34
CA GLU A 70 -13.04 4.17 -7.63
C GLU A 70 -12.10 3.72 -8.76
N LYS A 71 -10.80 4.03 -8.66
CA LYS A 71 -9.75 3.65 -9.61
C LYS A 71 -9.34 2.18 -9.42
N THR A 72 -9.08 1.49 -10.53
CA THR A 72 -8.45 0.16 -10.54
C THR A 72 -6.94 0.31 -10.74
N PHE A 73 -6.16 -0.39 -9.92
CA PHE A 73 -4.69 -0.40 -10.01
C PHE A 73 -4.17 -1.74 -10.54
N ASP A 74 -3.10 -1.71 -11.34
CA ASP A 74 -2.47 -2.95 -11.81
C ASP A 74 -1.84 -3.75 -10.67
N VAL A 75 -1.19 -3.03 -9.74
CA VAL A 75 -0.53 -3.60 -8.56
C VAL A 75 -0.92 -2.81 -7.31
N LEU A 76 -1.38 -3.52 -6.28
CA LEU A 76 -1.52 -3.05 -4.90
C LEU A 76 -0.41 -3.64 -4.04
N ILE A 77 0.45 -2.78 -3.50
CA ILE A 77 1.49 -3.16 -2.55
C ILE A 77 0.98 -2.85 -1.15
N ASN A 78 0.63 -3.89 -0.41
CA ASN A 78 0.28 -3.85 1.01
C ASN A 78 1.55 -3.83 1.84
N TYR A 79 2.12 -2.63 2.00
CA TYR A 79 3.38 -2.41 2.70
C TYR A 79 3.18 -2.25 4.21
N PHE A 80 2.78 -3.33 4.86
CA PHE A 80 2.63 -3.43 6.32
C PHE A 80 2.77 -4.89 6.77
N ASP A 81 3.34 -5.10 7.95
CA ASP A 81 3.57 -6.41 8.57
C ASP A 81 2.68 -6.64 9.81
N GLU A 82 1.84 -5.66 10.17
CA GLU A 82 0.89 -5.75 11.28
C GLU A 82 -0.56 -5.73 10.76
N ALA A 83 -1.35 -6.72 11.19
CA ALA A 83 -2.75 -6.90 10.78
C ALA A 83 -3.71 -5.87 11.44
N LYS A 84 -3.57 -4.59 11.08
CA LYS A 84 -4.51 -3.54 11.50
C LYS A 84 -5.77 -3.60 10.64
N TRP A 85 -6.95 -3.66 11.26
CA TRP A 85 -8.22 -3.80 10.55
C TRP A 85 -8.48 -2.67 9.54
N GLN A 86 -7.94 -1.48 9.77
CA GLN A 86 -8.03 -0.33 8.87
C GLN A 86 -7.22 -0.56 7.59
N LEU A 87 -6.01 -1.10 7.70
CA LEU A 87 -5.16 -1.42 6.56
C LEU A 87 -5.75 -2.59 5.77
N ILE A 88 -6.21 -3.63 6.46
CA ILE A 88 -6.90 -4.77 5.83
C ILE A 88 -8.17 -4.29 5.14
N GLY A 89 -9.01 -3.51 5.83
CA GLY A 89 -10.26 -2.98 5.29
C GLY A 89 -10.04 -2.08 4.08
N ALA A 90 -9.01 -1.23 4.10
CA ALA A 90 -8.61 -0.43 2.95
C ALA A 90 -8.14 -1.31 1.78
N SER A 91 -7.27 -2.29 2.04
CA SER A 91 -6.77 -3.22 1.03
C SER A 91 -7.91 -3.96 0.33
N LEU A 92 -8.92 -4.41 1.07
CA LEU A 92 -10.08 -5.14 0.51
C LEU A 92 -10.99 -4.23 -0.33
N GLN A 93 -11.01 -2.92 -0.07
CA GLN A 93 -11.82 -1.95 -0.79
C GLN A 93 -11.10 -1.39 -2.04
N ILE A 94 -9.77 -1.42 -2.10
CA ILE A 94 -9.00 -0.95 -3.24
C ILE A 94 -9.09 -1.96 -4.39
N LYS A 95 -9.68 -1.53 -5.51
CA LYS A 95 -9.75 -2.32 -6.74
C LYS A 95 -8.36 -2.50 -7.33
N ASN A 96 -7.95 -3.74 -7.53
CA ASN A 96 -6.64 -4.05 -8.10
C ASN A 96 -6.65 -5.37 -8.89
N HIS A 97 -5.64 -5.55 -9.76
CA HIS A 97 -5.45 -6.77 -10.55
C HIS A 97 -4.43 -7.75 -9.96
N PHE A 98 -3.60 -7.26 -9.04
CA PHE A 98 -2.55 -8.04 -8.40
C PHE A 98 -2.16 -7.39 -7.07
N SER A 99 -2.13 -8.17 -6.00
CA SER A 99 -1.84 -7.71 -4.65
C SER A 99 -0.57 -8.37 -4.10
N VAL A 100 0.28 -7.57 -3.44
CA VAL A 100 1.56 -8.03 -2.90
C VAL A 100 1.68 -7.61 -1.45
N GLY A 101 2.16 -8.49 -0.58
CA GLY A 101 2.40 -8.17 0.82
C GLY A 101 3.42 -9.08 1.51
N PHE A 102 3.35 -9.08 2.83
CA PHE A 102 4.31 -9.72 3.74
C PHE A 102 3.76 -11.02 4.35
N PRO A 103 4.62 -11.95 4.79
CA PRO A 103 4.21 -13.26 5.31
C PRO A 103 3.43 -13.20 6.63
N GLU A 104 3.54 -12.11 7.39
CA GLU A 104 2.82 -11.87 8.64
C GLU A 104 1.32 -11.65 8.44
N LEU A 105 0.90 -11.29 7.22
CA LEU A 105 -0.50 -11.06 6.87
C LEU A 105 -1.20 -12.38 6.48
N ASP A 106 -2.54 -12.40 6.58
CA ASP A 106 -3.32 -13.51 6.04
C ASP A 106 -3.05 -13.66 4.53
N LYS A 107 -2.67 -14.87 4.12
CA LYS A 107 -2.27 -15.16 2.74
C LYS A 107 -3.37 -14.88 1.72
N ARG A 108 -4.63 -14.84 2.13
CA ARG A 108 -5.78 -14.54 1.26
C ARG A 108 -5.87 -13.07 0.90
N LEU A 109 -5.13 -12.19 1.58
CA LEU A 109 -5.11 -10.76 1.30
C LEU A 109 -4.26 -10.41 0.07
N ASN A 110 -3.27 -11.24 -0.27
CA ASN A 110 -2.27 -10.95 -1.28
C ASN A 110 -2.09 -12.12 -2.26
N ASP A 111 -2.03 -11.82 -3.56
CA ASP A 111 -1.71 -12.79 -4.61
C ASP A 111 -0.24 -13.24 -4.55
N LEU A 112 0.64 -12.35 -4.09
CA LEU A 112 2.07 -12.60 -3.87
C LEU A 112 2.49 -12.22 -2.46
N ILE A 113 3.23 -13.12 -1.83
CA ILE A 113 3.88 -12.88 -0.54
C ILE A 113 5.38 -12.82 -0.77
N VAL A 114 5.99 -11.69 -0.44
CA VAL A 114 7.44 -11.48 -0.47
C VAL A 114 7.98 -11.76 0.93
N ASN A 115 8.75 -12.84 1.06
CA ASN A 115 9.25 -13.31 2.36
C ASN A 115 10.50 -12.54 2.81
N THR A 116 10.32 -11.29 3.24
CA THR A 116 11.37 -10.40 3.74
C THR A 116 10.87 -9.61 4.95
N GLY A 117 11.76 -9.10 5.79
CA GLY A 117 11.36 -8.15 6.83
C GLY A 117 10.91 -6.81 6.26
N ILE A 118 10.00 -6.12 6.95
CA ILE A 118 9.47 -4.80 6.54
C ILE A 118 10.56 -3.71 6.39
N ASN A 119 11.69 -3.86 7.08
CA ASN A 119 12.82 -2.92 7.00
C ASN A 119 13.82 -3.31 5.91
N GLU A 120 13.71 -4.50 5.31
CA GLU A 120 14.58 -5.00 4.25
C GLU A 120 14.08 -4.54 2.87
N ARG A 121 13.86 -3.23 2.75
CA ARG A 121 13.28 -2.60 1.55
C ARG A 121 13.93 -3.05 0.26
N ASP A 122 15.26 -3.01 0.20
CA ASP A 122 15.99 -3.29 -1.04
C ASP A 122 15.82 -4.76 -1.48
N VAL A 123 15.67 -5.68 -0.52
CA VAL A 123 15.38 -7.11 -0.79
C VAL A 123 13.94 -7.26 -1.29
N PHE A 124 13.00 -6.58 -0.64
CA PHE A 124 11.60 -6.56 -1.05
C PHE A 124 11.44 -6.02 -2.48
N GLU A 125 12.04 -4.87 -2.78
CA GLU A 125 12.00 -4.24 -4.11
C GLU A 125 12.54 -5.18 -5.19
N LYS A 126 13.70 -5.80 -4.93
CA LYS A 126 14.32 -6.73 -5.87
C LYS A 126 13.44 -7.94 -6.18
N GLU A 127 12.87 -8.58 -5.15
CA GLU A 127 11.99 -9.73 -5.34
C GLU A 127 10.68 -9.31 -6.02
N LEU A 128 10.08 -8.19 -5.63
CA LEU A 128 8.88 -7.65 -6.26
C LEU A 128 9.09 -7.46 -7.78
N ILE A 129 10.13 -6.73 -8.20
CA ILE A 129 10.38 -6.48 -9.62
C ILE A 129 10.61 -7.78 -10.40
N LYS A 130 11.35 -8.73 -9.81
CA LYS A 130 11.55 -10.07 -10.39
C LYS A 130 10.23 -10.81 -10.60
N TYR A 131 9.34 -10.79 -9.61
CA TYR A 131 8.04 -11.46 -9.72
C TYR A 131 7.10 -10.76 -10.68
N LEU A 132 7.03 -9.43 -10.70
CA LEU A 132 6.20 -8.70 -11.65
C LEU A 132 6.59 -9.01 -13.11
N LYS A 133 7.89 -9.10 -13.41
CA LYS A 133 8.38 -9.56 -14.73
C LYS A 133 7.95 -10.99 -15.05
N LEU A 134 8.08 -11.90 -14.08
CA LEU A 134 7.70 -13.31 -14.25
C LEU A 134 6.20 -13.46 -14.57
N PHE A 135 5.36 -12.66 -13.91
CA PHE A 135 3.91 -12.66 -14.12
C PHE A 135 3.45 -11.78 -15.29
N LYS A 136 4.38 -11.20 -16.07
CA LYS A 136 4.11 -10.28 -17.18
C LYS A 136 3.19 -9.13 -16.77
N LYS A 137 3.39 -8.63 -15.56
CA LYS A 137 2.73 -7.43 -15.02
C LYS A 137 3.53 -6.15 -15.31
N ILE A 138 4.80 -6.33 -15.68
CA ILE A 138 5.74 -5.38 -16.30
C ILE A 138 6.63 -6.13 -17.28
#